data_AF-A0A060UKQ6-F1
#
_entry.id   AF-A0A060UKQ6-F1
#
_cell.length_a   1.000
_cell.length_b   1.000
_cell.length_c   1.000
_cell.angle_alpha   90.00
_cell.angle_beta   90.00
_cell.angle_gamma   90.00
#
_symmetry.space_group_name_H-M   'P 1'
#
loop_
_entity.id
_entity.type
_entity.pdbx_description
1 polymer ?
#
loop_
_entity_poly.entity_id
_entity_poly.type
_entity_poly.pdbx_seq_one_letter_code
_entity_poly.pdbx_strand_id
1 'polypeptide(L)'
;MLIATGNAYGKYLDFADAEVGDKFWLVEHVPYSGTIMALRAYAVAEINSKTVLCRAEEGKPLKLKRALPQENCYLDADPYFQNISRTWQINTQVQAAKQLVKEHEIMDFDQEVVDAIMAWQKRVSVRKTEASG
;
A
#
# COMPACT_ATOMS: atom_id res chain seq x y z
N MET A 1 -7.60 15.27 -16.52
CA MET A 1 -7.47 13.93 -15.94
C MET A 1 -6.01 13.61 -15.59
N LEU A 2 -5.77 12.98 -14.45
CA LEU A 2 -4.44 12.46 -14.03
C LEU A 2 -3.91 11.39 -14.99
N ILE A 3 -2.60 11.44 -15.27
CA ILE A 3 -1.94 10.52 -16.19
C ILE A 3 -0.73 9.87 -15.51
N ALA A 4 -0.70 8.54 -15.52
CA ALA A 4 0.50 7.80 -15.12
C ALA A 4 1.56 7.94 -16.22
N THR A 5 2.70 8.51 -15.88
CA THR A 5 3.86 8.68 -16.77
C THR A 5 5.04 7.90 -16.21
N GLY A 6 6.07 7.64 -17.01
CA GLY A 6 7.21 6.87 -16.52
C GLY A 6 8.28 6.59 -17.55
N ASN A 7 9.43 6.12 -17.05
CA ASN A 7 10.54 5.62 -17.84
C ASN A 7 11.01 4.27 -17.28
N ALA A 8 12.13 3.75 -17.79
CA ALA A 8 12.71 2.48 -17.33
C ALA A 8 13.07 2.45 -15.83
N TYR A 9 13.16 3.61 -15.17
CA TYR A 9 13.63 3.77 -13.80
C TYR A 9 12.52 4.09 -12.78
N GLY A 10 11.31 4.40 -13.23
CA GLY A 10 10.21 4.70 -12.33
C GLY A 10 8.91 5.09 -13.02
N LYS A 11 7.80 4.83 -12.32
CA LYS A 11 6.47 5.35 -12.65
C LYS A 11 6.16 6.55 -11.75
N TYR A 12 5.61 7.60 -12.34
CA TYR A 12 5.25 8.85 -11.69
C TYR A 12 3.82 9.21 -12.08
N LEU A 13 3.16 10.03 -11.26
CA LEU A 13 1.87 10.59 -11.60
C LEU A 13 2.03 12.04 -12.04
N ASP A 14 1.53 12.35 -13.23
CA ASP A 14 1.52 13.71 -13.77
C ASP A 14 0.22 14.43 -13.38
N PHE A 15 0.39 15.66 -12.89
CA PHE A 15 -0.67 16.56 -12.47
C PHE A 15 -0.87 17.74 -13.44
N ALA A 16 -0.13 17.81 -14.55
CA ALA A 16 -0.22 18.89 -15.53
C ALA A 16 -1.66 19.10 -16.01
N ASP A 17 -2.38 18.02 -16.28
CA ASP A 17 -3.78 18.03 -16.73
C ASP A 17 -4.76 17.55 -15.66
N ALA A 18 -4.39 17.56 -14.37
CA ALA A 18 -5.28 17.14 -13.29
C ALA A 18 -6.61 17.92 -13.30
N GLU A 19 -7.69 17.26 -12.88
CA GLU A 19 -9.02 17.84 -12.70
C GLU A 19 -9.48 17.73 -11.24
N VAL A 20 -10.35 18.64 -10.80
CA VAL A 20 -10.95 18.55 -9.47
C VAL A 20 -11.81 17.28 -9.39
N GLY A 21 -11.59 16.49 -8.34
CA GLY A 21 -12.23 15.19 -8.15
C GLY A 21 -11.38 14.01 -8.62
N ASP A 22 -10.29 14.23 -9.36
CA ASP A 22 -9.39 13.15 -9.76
C ASP A 22 -8.81 12.44 -8.52
N LYS A 23 -8.89 11.11 -8.53
CA LYS A 23 -8.45 10.25 -7.42
C LYS A 23 -7.13 9.58 -7.70
N PHE A 24 -6.29 9.47 -6.68
CA PHE A 24 -5.03 8.75 -6.73
C PHE A 24 -4.66 8.20 -5.36
N TRP A 25 -3.67 7.33 -5.33
CA TRP A 25 -3.11 6.75 -4.12
C TRP A 25 -1.69 7.23 -3.90
N LEU A 26 -1.38 7.63 -2.67
CA LEU A 26 -0.02 7.87 -2.22
C LEU A 26 0.48 6.65 -1.44
N VAL A 27 1.65 6.14 -1.83
CA VAL A 27 2.40 5.11 -1.10
C VAL A 27 3.43 5.82 -0.22
N GLU A 28 3.22 5.78 1.09
CA GLU A 28 4.18 6.33 2.06
C GLU A 28 5.15 5.22 2.48
N HIS A 29 6.45 5.47 2.32
CA HIS A 29 7.50 4.54 2.75
C HIS A 29 8.12 4.97 4.07
N VAL A 30 8.60 3.99 4.84
CA VAL A 30 9.50 4.26 5.97
C VAL A 30 10.79 4.90 5.42
N PRO A 31 11.30 5.99 6.02
CA PRO A 31 12.51 6.64 5.55
C PRO A 31 13.68 5.66 5.36
N TYR A 32 14.39 5.81 4.24
CA TYR A 32 15.57 5.00 3.88
C TYR A 32 15.30 3.49 3.76
N SER A 33 14.04 3.09 3.60
CA SER A 33 13.61 1.71 3.49
C SER A 33 12.64 1.54 2.32
N GLY A 34 12.67 0.38 1.66
CA GLY A 34 11.62 -0.03 0.71
C GLY A 34 10.34 -0.50 1.40
N THR A 35 10.26 -0.40 2.73
CA THR A 35 9.09 -0.82 3.49
C THR A 35 8.00 0.24 3.39
N ILE A 36 6.84 -0.17 2.91
CA ILE A 36 5.64 0.67 2.91
C ILE A 36 5.21 0.88 4.37
N MET A 37 4.80 2.10 4.69
CA MET A 37 4.29 2.52 5.99
C MET A 37 2.77 2.75 5.95
N ALA A 38 2.28 3.30 4.84
CA ALA A 38 0.85 3.55 4.64
C ALA A 38 0.50 3.65 3.17
N LEU A 39 -0.77 3.33 2.86
CA LEU A 39 -1.42 3.63 1.60
C LEU A 39 -2.56 4.58 1.87
N ARG A 40 -2.57 5.73 1.19
CA ARG A 40 -3.60 6.76 1.40
C ARG A 40 -4.25 7.15 0.09
N ALA A 41 -5.58 7.12 0.06
CA ALA A 41 -6.35 7.64 -1.04
C ALA A 41 -6.46 9.17 -0.93
N TYR A 42 -6.18 9.86 -2.02
CA TYR A 42 -6.34 11.30 -2.15
C TYR A 42 -7.23 11.63 -3.34
N ALA A 43 -7.94 12.75 -3.23
CA ALA A 43 -8.64 13.38 -4.33
C ALA A 43 -8.11 14.81 -4.53
N VAL A 44 -8.01 15.23 -5.78
CA VAL A 44 -7.71 16.62 -6.13
C VAL A 44 -8.87 17.49 -5.70
N ALA A 45 -8.61 18.43 -4.79
CA ALA A 45 -9.62 19.33 -4.25
C ALA A 45 -9.60 20.69 -4.96
N GLU A 46 -8.42 21.25 -5.19
CA GLU A 46 -8.26 22.58 -5.79
C GLU A 46 -7.03 22.60 -6.71
N ILE A 47 -7.14 23.30 -7.84
CA ILE A 47 -6.05 23.46 -8.80
C ILE A 47 -5.73 24.94 -8.92
N ASN A 48 -4.47 25.26 -8.65
CA ASN A 48 -3.90 26.57 -8.88
C ASN A 48 -2.93 26.52 -10.07
N SER A 49 -2.47 27.69 -10.53
CA SER A 49 -1.57 27.79 -11.68
C SER A 49 -0.27 27.00 -11.53
N LYS A 50 0.27 26.85 -10.31
CA LYS A 50 1.53 26.13 -10.04
C LYS A 50 1.39 24.91 -9.14
N THR A 51 0.26 24.75 -8.45
CA THR A 51 0.12 23.75 -7.39
C THR A 51 -1.25 23.11 -7.42
N VAL A 52 -1.32 21.85 -7.04
CA VAL A 52 -2.55 21.11 -6.85
C VAL A 52 -2.69 20.79 -5.36
N LEU A 53 -3.83 21.13 -4.78
CA LEU A 53 -4.17 20.79 -3.40
C LEU A 53 -5.04 19.52 -3.43
N CYS A 54 -4.59 18.49 -2.72
CA CYS A 54 -5.26 17.21 -2.62
C CYS A 54 -5.67 16.94 -1.18
N ARG A 55 -6.82 16.30 -0.98
CA ARG A 55 -7.32 15.92 0.34
C ARG A 55 -7.54 14.41 0.39
N ALA A 56 -7.20 13.82 1.53
CA ALA A 56 -7.57 12.44 1.86
C ALA A 56 -8.79 12.45 2.78
N GLU A 57 -9.53 11.34 2.81
CA GLU A 57 -10.57 11.13 3.83
C GLU A 57 -9.96 11.15 5.24
N GLU A 58 -8.76 10.59 5.40
CA GLU A 58 -8.01 10.59 6.64
C GLU A 58 -6.57 11.07 6.44
N GLY A 59 -6.19 12.13 7.16
CA GLY A 59 -4.83 12.64 7.20
C GLY A 59 -4.69 14.11 6.83
N LYS A 60 -3.45 14.51 6.57
CA LYS A 60 -3.12 15.90 6.24
C LYS A 60 -3.34 16.13 4.75
N PRO A 61 -3.82 17.32 4.35
CA PRO A 61 -3.88 17.69 2.94
C PRO A 61 -2.48 17.72 2.33
N LEU A 62 -2.38 17.35 1.05
CA LEU A 62 -1.15 17.38 0.28
C LEU A 62 -1.17 18.56 -0.68
N LYS A 63 -0.05 19.27 -0.77
CA LYS A 63 0.16 20.34 -1.75
C LYS A 63 1.28 19.92 -2.70
N LEU A 64 0.92 19.60 -3.93
CA LEU A 64 1.81 19.08 -4.96
C LEU A 64 2.14 20.17 -5.99
N LYS A 65 3.32 20.11 -6.60
CA LYS A 65 3.70 21.03 -7.68
C LYS A 65 3.16 20.48 -9.00
N ARG A 66 2.37 21.28 -9.71
CA ARG A 66 1.67 20.85 -10.93
C ARG A 66 2.61 20.47 -12.07
N ALA A 67 3.74 21.17 -12.18
CA ALA A 67 4.71 20.99 -13.27
C ALA A 67 5.74 19.87 -13.02
N LEU A 68 5.68 19.18 -11.87
CA LEU A 68 6.61 18.12 -11.53
C LEU A 68 5.88 16.78 -11.44
N PRO A 69 6.41 15.71 -12.06
CA PRO A 69 5.95 14.36 -11.81
C PRO A 69 6.04 14.04 -10.32
N GLN A 70 5.04 13.34 -9.80
CA GLN A 70 4.97 12.96 -8.39
C GLN A 70 5.31 11.49 -8.23
N GLU A 71 6.37 11.22 -7.48
CA GLU A 71 6.77 9.88 -7.09
C GLU A 71 5.80 9.26 -6.08
N ASN A 72 5.76 7.93 -6.06
CA ASN A 72 4.94 7.13 -5.14
C ASN A 72 3.44 7.44 -5.21
N CYS A 73 2.99 8.17 -6.23
CA CYS A 73 1.60 8.46 -6.51
C CYS A 73 1.15 7.55 -7.66
N TYR A 74 0.00 6.91 -7.52
CA TYR A 74 -0.49 5.94 -8.47
C TYR A 74 -1.99 6.08 -8.72
N LEU A 75 -2.42 5.70 -9.92
CA LEU A 75 -3.83 5.48 -10.20
C LEU A 75 -4.25 4.10 -9.67
N ASP A 76 -5.50 3.98 -9.24
CA ASP A 76 -6.04 2.71 -8.76
C ASP A 76 -5.92 1.60 -9.82
N ALA A 77 -6.13 1.94 -11.09
CA ALA A 77 -6.03 0.99 -12.20
C ALA A 77 -4.58 0.59 -12.56
N ASP A 78 -3.54 1.15 -11.93
CA ASP A 78 -2.15 0.77 -12.24
C ASP A 78 -1.85 -0.65 -11.74
N PRO A 79 -1.44 -1.60 -12.63
CA PRO A 79 -1.14 -2.97 -12.22
C PRO A 79 -0.02 -3.09 -11.18
N TYR A 80 0.96 -2.18 -11.23
CA TYR A 80 2.05 -2.14 -10.24
C TYR A 80 1.52 -1.71 -8.88
N PHE A 81 0.65 -0.69 -8.84
CA PHE A 81 -0.02 -0.28 -7.62
C PHE A 81 -0.93 -1.37 -7.05
N GLN A 82 -1.68 -2.07 -7.89
CA GLN A 82 -2.50 -3.20 -7.46
C GLN A 82 -1.67 -4.31 -6.77
N ASN A 83 -0.46 -4.57 -7.26
CA ASN A 83 0.46 -5.50 -6.61
C ASN A 83 0.98 -4.96 -5.26
N ILE A 84 1.34 -3.68 -5.21
CA ILE A 84 1.72 -2.99 -3.96
C ILE A 84 0.58 -3.08 -2.93
N SER A 85 -0.63 -2.70 -3.32
CA SER A 85 -1.82 -2.67 -2.48
C SER A 85 -2.13 -4.05 -1.90
N ARG A 86 -2.11 -5.09 -2.73
CA ARG A 86 -2.29 -6.47 -2.28
C ARG A 86 -1.23 -6.89 -1.26
N THR A 87 0.04 -6.60 -1.55
CA THR A 87 1.15 -6.96 -0.67
C THR A 87 1.03 -6.25 0.68
N TRP A 88 0.68 -4.96 0.65
CA TRP A 88 0.42 -4.16 1.84
C TRP A 88 -0.71 -4.75 2.68
N GLN A 89 -1.86 -5.04 2.08
CA GLN A 89 -3.02 -5.61 2.77
C GLN A 89 -2.68 -6.94 3.46
N ILE A 90 -2.01 -7.85 2.75
CA ILE A 90 -1.57 -9.14 3.33
C ILE A 90 -0.63 -8.89 4.51
N ASN A 91 0.34 -7.99 4.37
CA ASN A 91 1.28 -7.67 5.45
C ASN A 91 0.56 -7.09 6.66
N THR A 92 -0.39 -6.16 6.47
CA THR A 92 -1.19 -5.60 7.56
C THR A 92 -1.99 -6.67 8.29
N GLN A 93 -2.65 -7.58 7.56
CA GLN A 93 -3.39 -8.69 8.15
C GLN A 93 -2.48 -9.64 8.94
N VAL A 94 -1.30 -9.97 8.40
CA VAL A 94 -0.32 -10.82 9.09
C VAL A 94 0.19 -10.15 10.37
N GLN A 95 0.44 -8.83 10.35
CA GLN A 95 0.86 -8.12 11.56
C GLN A 95 -0.25 -8.07 12.61
N ALA A 96 -1.51 -7.84 12.19
CA ALA A 96 -2.66 -7.91 13.08
C ALA A 96 -2.81 -9.30 13.70
N ALA A 97 -2.72 -10.37 12.91
CA ALA A 97 -2.79 -11.74 13.41
C ALA A 97 -1.65 -12.06 14.40
N LYS A 98 -0.42 -11.61 14.12
CA LYS A 98 0.71 -11.76 15.05
C LYS A 98 0.46 -11.04 16.37
N GLN A 99 -0.09 -9.83 16.32
CA GLN A 99 -0.38 -9.05 17.50
C GLN A 99 -1.47 -9.72 18.34
N LEU A 100 -2.54 -10.21 17.72
CA LEU A 100 -3.59 -10.97 18.40
C LEU A 100 -3.02 -12.18 19.14
N VAL A 101 -2.19 -12.98 18.48
CA VAL A 101 -1.55 -14.15 19.11
C VAL A 101 -0.64 -13.74 20.29
N LYS A 102 -0.02 -12.57 20.23
CA LYS A 102 0.88 -12.09 21.28
C LYS A 102 0.13 -11.54 22.50
N GLU A 103 -1.04 -10.95 22.31
CA GLU A 103 -1.80 -10.27 23.37
C GLU A 103 -2.69 -11.20 24.20
N HIS A 104 -3.04 -12.39 23.68
CA HIS A 104 -3.89 -13.34 24.37
C HIS A 104 -3.12 -14.24 25.34
N GLU A 105 -3.78 -14.68 26.41
CA GLU A 105 -3.20 -15.59 27.38
C GLU A 105 -3.16 -17.02 26.81
N ILE A 106 -2.27 -17.86 27.35
CA ILE A 106 -2.14 -19.26 26.90
C ILE A 106 -3.48 -20.01 26.97
N MET A 107 -4.31 -19.68 27.97
CA MET A 107 -5.61 -20.30 28.19
C MET A 107 -6.65 -19.98 27.10
N ASP A 108 -6.44 -18.92 26.30
CA ASP A 108 -7.36 -18.52 25.23
C ASP A 108 -7.13 -19.32 23.93
N PHE A 109 -6.02 -20.07 23.84
CA PHE A 109 -5.69 -20.90 22.68
C PHE A 109 -6.31 -22.28 22.82
N ASP A 110 -7.51 -22.44 22.27
CA ASP A 110 -8.13 -23.76 22.16
C ASP A 110 -7.43 -24.66 21.12
N GLN A 111 -7.85 -25.92 21.07
CA GLN A 111 -7.28 -26.91 20.15
C GLN A 111 -7.50 -26.53 18.67
N GLU A 112 -8.58 -25.82 18.33
CA GLU A 112 -8.87 -25.41 16.96
C GLU A 112 -7.82 -24.41 16.47
N VAL A 113 -7.47 -23.41 17.29
CA VAL A 113 -6.43 -22.42 16.97
C VAL A 113 -5.08 -23.10 16.82
N VAL A 114 -4.74 -24.01 17.74
CA VAL A 114 -3.47 -24.76 17.70
C VAL A 114 -3.38 -25.60 16.42
N ASP A 115 -4.44 -26.34 16.09
CA ASP A 115 -4.49 -27.19 14.89
C ASP A 115 -4.38 -26.37 13.61
N ALA A 116 -5.02 -25.20 13.55
CA ALA A 116 -4.93 -24.29 12.41
C ALA A 116 -3.50 -23.81 12.17
N ILE A 117 -2.78 -23.42 13.23
CA ILE A 117 -1.38 -22.97 13.16
C ILE A 117 -0.48 -24.13 12.70
N MET A 118 -0.64 -25.32 13.28
CA MET A 118 0.17 -26.49 12.93
C MET A 118 -0.09 -26.98 11.50
N ALA A 119 -1.34 -26.97 11.04
CA ALA A 119 -1.70 -27.29 9.66
C ALA A 119 -1.09 -26.29 8.67
N TRP A 120 -1.08 -24.99 9.02
CA TRP A 120 -0.40 -23.97 8.22
C TRP A 120 1.12 -24.20 8.15
N GLN A 121 1.77 -24.46 9.29
CA GLN A 121 3.20 -24.76 9.36
C GLN A 121 3.57 -25.95 8.46
N LYS A 122 2.76 -27.02 8.48
CA LYS A 122 2.95 -28.18 7.61
C LYS A 122 2.92 -27.81 6.13
N ARG A 123 1.93 -27.01 5.69
CA ARG A 123 1.82 -26.52 4.29
C ARG A 123 2.98 -25.63 3.88
N VAL A 124 3.54 -24.84 4.80
CA VAL A 124 4.72 -23.99 4.51
C VAL A 124 5.97 -24.84 4.35
N SER A 125 6.17 -25.83 5.23
CA SER A 125 7.32 -26.72 5.19
C SER A 125 7.36 -27.54 3.89
N VAL A 126 6.23 -28.11 3.47
CA VAL A 126 6.13 -28.87 2.20
C VAL A 126 6.54 -28.02 1.00
N ARG A 127 6.00 -26.79 0.89
CA ARG A 127 6.33 -25.87 -0.22
C ARG A 127 7.82 -25.51 -0.26
N LYS A 128 8.49 -25.40 0.89
CA LYS A 128 9.94 -25.14 0.93
C LYS A 128 10.74 -26.33 0.41
N THR A 129 10.32 -27.55 0.72
CA THR A 129 10.98 -28.77 0.25
C THR A 129 10.80 -28.96 -1.26
N GLU A 130 9.60 -28.70 -1.78
CA GLU A 130 9.31 -28.78 -3.23
C GLU A 130 10.01 -27.70 -4.06
N ALA A 131 10.29 -26.52 -3.48
CA ALA A 131 11.06 -25.47 -4.15
C ALA A 131 12.58 -25.70 -4.13
N SER A 132 13.07 -26.67 -3.36
CA SER A 132 14.52 -26.94 -3.17
C SER A 132 14.99 -28.25 -3.81
N GLY A 133 14.10 -29.02 -4.45
CA GLY A 133 14.39 -30.26 -5.16
C GLY A 133 14.04 -30.16 -6.63
#